data_AF-A0A3N0A045-F1
#
_entry.id   AF-A0A3N0A045-F1
#
_cell.length_a   1.000
_cell.length_b   1.000
_cell.length_c   1.000
_cell.angle_alpha   90.00
_cell.angle_beta   90.00
_cell.angle_gamma   90.00
#
_symmetry.space_group_name_H-M   'P 1'
#
loop_
_entity.id
_entity.type
_entity.pdbx_description
1 polymer ?
#
loop_
_entity_poly.entity_id
_entity_poly.type
_entity_poly.pdbx_seq_one_letter_code
_entity_poly.pdbx_strand_id
1 'polypeptide(L)'
;MAKIAYCSKSLHKASRDLLDQMIGIAEDYDEKGYRLTVRQLYYQLVSRNIIPNNLSSYQRASKILLAGRMMGEVDWDVIMDRARTPIMPGEFRSMSNFVKAALNSYRKYRWEGQDHYVEVMVEKEALAGILERVTREYHVLLLANKGYSSASAIHDVAGRMEYEEENGKTCHVIYLGDHDPSGMDMVRDIDSRLNTFGCSPSVERLALTMDQIEQYNPPPNPAKSTDPRSRKYSEEFGGQSWELDALNPEILSDLLESRIQEYLDVGMYNDVIEQEDAEKGRLEKVAGRI
;
A
#
# COMPACT_ATOMS: atom_id res chain seq x y z
N MET A 1 -4.17 -16.78 16.03
CA MET A 1 -5.46 -17.43 15.74
C MET A 1 -6.19 -17.70 17.02
N ALA A 2 -7.10 -16.81 17.38
CA ALA A 2 -7.90 -16.95 18.59
C ALA A 2 -9.35 -16.59 18.26
N LYS A 3 -10.15 -17.57 17.88
CA LYS A 3 -11.62 -17.45 17.83
C LYS A 3 -12.14 -17.37 19.26
N ILE A 4 -12.16 -16.16 19.83
CA ILE A 4 -12.61 -15.88 21.20
C ILE A 4 -14.04 -15.33 21.16
N ALA A 5 -14.95 -16.01 21.82
CA ALA A 5 -16.34 -15.56 22.00
C ALA A 5 -16.46 -14.66 23.24
N TYR A 6 -17.09 -13.50 23.05
CA TYR A 6 -17.37 -12.52 24.10
C TYR A 6 -18.87 -12.31 24.34
N CYS A 7 -19.73 -12.77 23.43
CA CYS A 7 -21.17 -12.78 23.62
C CYS A 7 -21.85 -13.92 22.84
N SER A 8 -23.04 -14.34 23.27
CA SER A 8 -23.91 -15.21 22.49
C SER A 8 -25.08 -14.39 21.91
N LYS A 9 -25.22 -14.40 20.57
CA LYS A 9 -26.33 -13.75 19.86
C LYS A 9 -26.86 -14.69 18.78
N SER A 10 -28.14 -14.59 18.46
CA SER A 10 -28.72 -15.27 17.30
C SER A 10 -28.81 -14.29 16.14
N LEU A 11 -28.29 -14.68 14.98
CA LEU A 11 -28.46 -13.95 13.73
C LEU A 11 -29.67 -14.52 12.96
N HIS A 12 -30.46 -13.65 12.33
CA HIS A 12 -31.47 -14.10 11.38
C HIS A 12 -30.79 -14.75 10.16
N LYS A 13 -31.51 -15.67 9.49
CA LYS A 13 -30.98 -16.47 8.37
C LYS A 13 -30.18 -15.66 7.36
N ALA A 14 -30.75 -14.58 6.82
CA ALA A 14 -30.08 -13.73 5.83
C ALA A 14 -28.81 -13.02 6.36
N SER A 15 -28.71 -12.77 7.68
CA SER A 15 -27.50 -12.22 8.29
C SER A 15 -26.44 -13.28 8.54
N ARG A 16 -26.85 -14.53 8.77
CA ARG A 16 -25.96 -15.69 8.90
C ARG A 16 -25.36 -16.06 7.56
N ASP A 17 -26.18 -16.20 6.52
CA ASP A 17 -25.73 -16.52 5.16
C ASP A 17 -24.71 -15.48 4.64
N LEU A 18 -24.88 -14.21 5.03
CA LEU A 18 -23.93 -13.14 4.71
C LEU A 18 -22.65 -13.21 5.55
N LEU A 19 -22.74 -13.59 6.82
CA LEU A 19 -21.57 -13.77 7.68
C LEU A 19 -20.71 -14.95 7.21
N ASP A 20 -21.32 -16.05 6.79
CA ASP A 20 -20.60 -17.23 6.28
C ASP A 20 -19.80 -16.88 5.00
N GLN A 21 -20.39 -16.06 4.11
CA GLN A 21 -19.69 -15.53 2.94
C GLN A 21 -18.54 -14.58 3.33
N MET A 22 -18.74 -13.73 4.34
CA MET A 22 -17.67 -12.86 4.86
C MET A 22 -16.50 -13.67 5.41
N ILE A 23 -16.78 -14.73 6.17
CA ILE A 23 -15.76 -15.62 6.74
C ILE A 23 -14.99 -16.29 5.61
N GLY A 24 -15.67 -16.91 4.64
CA GLY A 24 -15.00 -17.61 3.53
C GLY A 24 -14.11 -16.69 2.71
N ILE A 25 -14.54 -15.45 2.44
CA ILE A 25 -13.70 -14.46 1.76
C ILE A 25 -12.50 -14.08 2.63
N ALA A 26 -12.70 -13.76 3.91
CA ALA A 26 -11.62 -13.33 4.78
C ALA A 26 -10.57 -14.42 4.99
N GLU A 27 -10.99 -15.68 5.14
CA GLU A 27 -10.09 -16.84 5.29
C GLU A 27 -9.32 -17.13 3.99
N ASP A 28 -9.94 -17.04 2.80
CA ASP A 28 -9.24 -17.19 1.51
C ASP A 28 -8.13 -16.14 1.29
N TYR A 29 -8.36 -14.90 1.74
CA TYR A 29 -7.32 -13.87 1.68
C TYR A 29 -6.22 -14.09 2.72
N ASP A 30 -6.56 -14.53 3.94
CA ASP A 30 -5.58 -14.79 5.00
C ASP A 30 -4.68 -15.99 4.65
N GLU A 31 -5.21 -17.05 4.01
CA GLU A 31 -4.42 -18.17 3.48
C GLU A 31 -3.39 -17.73 2.43
N LYS A 32 -3.70 -16.67 1.68
CA LYS A 32 -2.78 -16.04 0.69
C LYS A 32 -1.84 -15.01 1.34
N GLY A 33 -1.90 -14.84 2.66
CA GLY A 33 -1.08 -13.89 3.43
C GLY A 33 -1.60 -12.46 3.47
N TYR A 34 -2.85 -12.21 3.05
CA TYR A 34 -3.47 -10.89 3.04
C TYR A 34 -4.53 -10.74 4.13
N ARG A 35 -4.38 -9.73 4.99
CA ARG A 35 -5.40 -9.38 6.00
C ARG A 35 -6.25 -8.22 5.54
N LEU A 36 -7.56 -8.44 5.46
CA LEU A 36 -8.51 -7.42 5.01
C LEU A 36 -8.90 -6.49 6.15
N THR A 37 -9.05 -5.20 5.85
CA THR A 37 -9.84 -4.29 6.68
C THR A 37 -11.33 -4.53 6.48
N VAL A 38 -12.17 -4.07 7.42
CA VAL A 38 -13.64 -4.14 7.30
C VAL A 38 -14.13 -3.52 5.97
N ARG A 39 -13.49 -2.42 5.54
CA ARG A 39 -13.82 -1.73 4.30
C ARG A 39 -13.41 -2.52 3.07
N GLN A 40 -12.24 -3.16 3.09
CA GLN A 40 -11.80 -4.02 1.99
C GLN A 40 -12.71 -5.25 1.86
N LEU A 41 -13.07 -5.91 2.98
CA LEU A 41 -14.02 -7.02 2.95
C LEU A 41 -15.39 -6.61 2.37
N TYR A 42 -15.87 -5.41 2.72
CA TYR A 42 -17.08 -4.86 2.11
C TYR A 42 -16.96 -4.75 0.58
N TYR A 43 -15.85 -4.22 0.06
CA TYR A 43 -15.65 -4.14 -1.39
C TYR A 43 -15.52 -5.50 -2.06
N GLN A 44 -14.95 -6.50 -1.36
CA GLN A 44 -14.92 -7.88 -1.85
C GLN A 44 -16.32 -8.50 -1.98
N LEU A 45 -17.28 -8.09 -1.14
CA LEU A 45 -18.69 -8.49 -1.26
C LEU A 45 -19.38 -7.75 -2.42
N VAL A 46 -19.05 -6.47 -2.62
CA VAL A 46 -19.59 -5.67 -3.73
C VAL A 46 -19.10 -6.19 -5.07
N SER A 47 -17.80 -6.46 -5.22
CA SER A 47 -17.21 -6.95 -6.48
C SER A 47 -17.73 -8.33 -6.89
N ARG A 48 -18.11 -9.16 -5.91
CA ARG A 48 -18.77 -10.46 -6.11
C ARG A 48 -20.29 -10.36 -6.28
N ASN A 49 -20.82 -9.13 -6.35
CA ASN A 49 -22.25 -8.85 -6.50
C ASN A 49 -23.12 -9.45 -5.37
N ILE A 50 -22.55 -9.62 -4.17
CA ILE A 50 -23.22 -10.19 -2.99
C ILE A 50 -24.08 -9.11 -2.29
N ILE A 51 -23.58 -7.87 -2.23
CA ILE A 51 -24.29 -6.71 -1.67
C ILE A 51 -24.13 -5.48 -2.58
N PRO A 52 -25.10 -4.55 -2.59
CA PRO A 52 -24.99 -3.34 -3.40
C PRO A 52 -24.01 -2.33 -2.78
N ASN A 53 -23.39 -1.52 -3.63
CA ASN A 53 -22.44 -0.50 -3.21
C ASN A 53 -23.14 0.75 -2.65
N ASN A 54 -23.53 0.73 -1.38
CA ASN A 54 -24.11 1.90 -0.71
C ASN A 54 -23.84 1.90 0.81
N LEU A 55 -24.03 3.07 1.43
CA LEU A 55 -23.73 3.28 2.83
C LEU A 55 -24.54 2.37 3.78
N SER A 56 -25.81 2.11 3.48
CA SER A 56 -26.65 1.24 4.32
C SER A 56 -26.17 -0.22 4.28
N SER A 57 -25.71 -0.71 3.14
CA SER A 57 -25.14 -2.05 2.99
C SER A 57 -23.80 -2.16 3.70
N TYR A 58 -22.95 -1.13 3.62
CA TYR A 58 -21.71 -1.06 4.38
C TYR A 58 -21.95 -1.14 5.90
N GLN A 59 -22.87 -0.33 6.42
CA GLN A 59 -23.21 -0.32 7.85
C GLN A 59 -23.76 -1.67 8.31
N ARG A 60 -24.63 -2.30 7.49
CA ARG A 60 -25.18 -3.63 7.77
C ARG A 60 -24.07 -4.68 7.79
N ALA A 61 -23.20 -4.69 6.80
CA ALA A 61 -22.09 -5.62 6.68
C ALA A 61 -21.12 -5.51 7.87
N SER A 62 -20.71 -4.29 8.21
CA SER A 62 -19.84 -4.01 9.35
C SER A 62 -20.45 -4.47 10.69
N LYS A 63 -21.75 -4.24 10.90
CA LYS A 63 -22.47 -4.68 12.11
C LYS A 63 -22.55 -6.21 12.22
N ILE A 64 -22.78 -6.91 11.10
CA ILE A 64 -22.84 -8.38 11.06
C ILE A 64 -21.46 -8.97 11.34
N LEU A 65 -20.41 -8.45 10.69
CA LEU A 65 -19.04 -8.88 10.91
C LEU A 65 -18.61 -8.70 12.37
N LEU A 66 -18.93 -7.54 12.97
CA LEU A 66 -18.67 -7.31 14.39
C LEU A 66 -19.40 -8.32 15.27
N ALA A 67 -20.66 -8.64 14.97
CA ALA A 67 -21.40 -9.66 15.71
C ALA A 67 -20.72 -11.03 15.60
N GLY A 68 -20.30 -11.44 14.39
CA GLY A 68 -19.56 -12.68 14.17
C GLY A 68 -18.25 -12.77 14.96
N ARG A 69 -17.46 -11.68 14.97
CA ARG A 69 -16.23 -11.58 15.80
C ARG A 69 -16.54 -11.70 17.29
N MET A 70 -17.55 -11.00 17.78
CA MET A 70 -17.97 -11.05 19.18
C MET A 70 -18.53 -12.42 19.59
N MET A 71 -19.08 -13.19 18.65
CA MET A 71 -19.53 -14.58 18.88
C MET A 71 -18.40 -15.61 18.77
N GLY A 72 -17.18 -15.18 18.41
CA GLY A 72 -16.04 -16.07 18.19
C GLY A 72 -16.14 -16.89 16.89
N GLU A 73 -17.01 -16.50 15.95
CA GLU A 73 -17.16 -17.18 14.67
C GLU A 73 -16.10 -16.73 13.64
N VAL A 74 -15.62 -15.48 13.79
CA VAL A 74 -14.56 -14.86 12.97
C VAL A 74 -13.30 -14.72 13.83
N ASP A 75 -12.14 -15.17 13.33
CA ASP A 75 -10.87 -14.99 14.05
C ASP A 75 -10.57 -13.49 14.21
N TRP A 76 -10.05 -13.11 15.38
CA TRP A 76 -9.71 -11.71 15.63
C TRP A 76 -8.54 -11.23 14.76
N ASP A 77 -7.68 -12.14 14.31
CA ASP A 77 -6.49 -11.83 13.52
C ASP A 77 -6.75 -11.68 12.00
N VAL A 78 -7.87 -12.22 11.47
CA VAL A 78 -8.16 -12.19 10.01
C VAL A 78 -8.67 -10.83 9.51
N ILE A 79 -9.14 -9.97 10.42
CA ILE A 79 -9.61 -8.61 10.09
C ILE A 79 -8.74 -7.57 10.82
N MET A 80 -8.01 -6.78 10.04
CA MET A 80 -7.09 -5.76 10.53
C MET A 80 -7.75 -4.37 10.62
N ASP A 81 -7.43 -3.63 11.68
CA ASP A 81 -7.75 -2.20 11.80
C ASP A 81 -6.45 -1.40 11.69
N ARG A 82 -6.27 -0.65 10.60
CA ARG A 82 -5.03 0.09 10.30
C ARG A 82 -4.93 1.43 11.06
N ALA A 83 -5.89 1.79 11.91
CA ALA A 83 -5.99 3.16 12.44
C ALA A 83 -5.42 3.38 13.87
N ARG A 84 -4.74 2.41 14.48
CA ARG A 84 -4.22 2.58 15.86
C ARG A 84 -2.85 1.96 16.04
N THR A 85 -1.80 2.74 15.78
CA THR A 85 -0.44 2.37 16.22
C THR A 85 -0.27 2.83 17.66
N PRO A 86 -0.24 1.93 18.66
CA PRO A 86 0.08 2.32 20.02
C PRO A 86 1.51 2.88 20.06
N ILE A 87 1.67 4.10 20.58
CA ILE A 87 2.99 4.71 20.80
C ILE A 87 3.46 4.24 22.18
N MET A 88 4.47 3.39 22.21
CA MET A 88 5.14 2.95 23.42
C MET A 88 6.66 3.06 23.22
N PRO A 89 7.45 3.47 24.23
CA PRO A 89 8.90 3.37 24.16
C PRO A 89 9.32 1.91 23.91
N GLY A 90 10.40 1.71 23.14
CA GLY A 90 10.98 0.39 22.99
C GLY A 90 11.52 -0.13 24.32
N GLU A 91 10.94 -1.21 24.84
CA GLU A 91 11.38 -1.87 26.07
C GLU A 91 11.78 -3.32 25.80
N PHE A 92 12.88 -3.77 26.41
CA PHE A 92 13.40 -5.12 26.25
C PHE A 92 13.62 -5.75 27.63
N ARG A 93 13.14 -6.98 27.81
CA ARG A 93 13.26 -7.71 29.08
C ARG A 93 14.70 -8.09 29.45
N SER A 94 15.60 -8.08 28.48
CA SER A 94 17.02 -8.39 28.67
C SER A 94 17.85 -7.80 27.54
N MET A 95 19.17 -7.72 27.75
CA MET A 95 20.13 -7.37 26.70
C MET A 95 20.07 -8.35 25.52
N SER A 96 19.90 -9.65 25.79
CA SER A 96 19.77 -10.67 24.73
C SER A 96 18.54 -10.43 23.86
N ASN A 97 17.41 -10.03 24.45
CA ASN A 97 16.20 -9.66 23.70
C ASN A 97 16.43 -8.42 22.82
N PHE A 98 17.15 -7.41 23.33
CA PHE A 98 17.52 -6.23 22.55
C PHE A 98 18.39 -6.61 21.35
N VAL A 99 19.44 -7.39 21.57
CA VAL A 99 20.35 -7.80 20.49
C VAL A 99 19.63 -8.66 19.44
N LYS A 100 18.74 -9.57 19.84
CA LYS A 100 17.90 -10.33 18.91
C LYS A 100 16.96 -9.44 18.09
N ALA A 101 16.36 -8.43 18.74
CA ALA A 101 15.52 -7.48 18.03
C ALA A 101 16.33 -6.65 17.02
N ALA A 102 17.50 -6.16 17.43
CA ALA A 102 18.42 -5.42 16.57
C ALA A 102 18.89 -6.27 15.37
N LEU A 103 19.22 -7.54 15.59
CA LEU A 103 19.55 -8.52 14.54
C LEU A 103 18.40 -8.68 13.54
N ASN A 104 17.19 -8.91 14.03
CA ASN A 104 16.01 -9.11 13.18
C ASN A 104 15.66 -7.85 12.37
N SER A 105 15.92 -6.66 12.92
CA SER A 105 15.72 -5.38 12.24
C SER A 105 16.90 -4.93 11.39
N TYR A 106 18.08 -5.56 11.50
CA TYR A 106 19.27 -5.12 10.79
C TYR A 106 19.07 -5.27 9.30
N ARG A 107 19.23 -4.16 8.59
CA ARG A 107 19.16 -4.07 7.15
C ARG A 107 20.30 -3.18 6.68
N LYS A 108 21.04 -3.62 5.66
CA LYS A 108 21.99 -2.79 4.94
C LYS A 108 21.23 -1.92 3.93
N TYR A 109 21.79 -0.78 3.58
CA TYR A 109 21.21 0.12 2.58
C TYR A 109 21.27 -0.55 1.20
N ARG A 110 20.14 -1.11 0.73
CA ARG A 110 20.08 -1.91 -0.51
C ARG A 110 20.37 -1.12 -1.79
N TRP A 111 20.31 0.21 -1.70
CA TRP A 111 20.61 1.13 -2.79
C TRP A 111 22.04 1.67 -2.73
N GLU A 112 22.92 1.05 -1.93
CA GLU A 112 24.33 1.40 -1.85
C GLU A 112 25.01 1.17 -3.21
N GLY A 113 25.67 2.21 -3.72
CA GLY A 113 26.37 2.18 -5.01
C GLY A 113 25.47 2.26 -6.26
N GLN A 114 24.15 2.26 -6.10
CA GLN A 114 23.23 2.42 -7.23
C GLN A 114 23.25 3.87 -7.78
N ASP A 115 23.16 4.03 -9.10
CA ASP A 115 23.13 5.34 -9.78
C ASP A 115 21.79 6.08 -9.62
N HIS A 116 20.76 5.37 -9.18
CA HIS A 116 19.39 5.87 -9.10
C HIS A 116 18.88 5.91 -7.66
N TYR A 117 17.97 6.84 -7.40
CA TYR A 117 17.17 6.88 -6.17
C TYR A 117 15.69 6.95 -6.55
N VAL A 118 14.88 6.08 -5.97
CA VAL A 118 13.48 5.93 -6.35
C VAL A 118 12.59 6.08 -5.12
N GLU A 119 11.52 6.86 -5.24
CA GLU A 119 10.40 6.87 -4.29
C GLU A 119 9.09 6.55 -5.00
N VAL A 120 8.18 5.87 -4.30
CA VAL A 120 6.87 5.50 -4.82
C VAL A 120 5.81 6.31 -4.10
N MET A 121 4.90 6.91 -4.86
CA MET A 121 3.75 7.63 -4.34
C MET A 121 2.46 6.97 -4.82
N VAL A 122 1.52 6.70 -3.90
CA VAL A 122 0.20 6.19 -4.25
C VAL A 122 -0.90 7.12 -3.74
N GLU A 123 -1.85 7.47 -4.59
CA GLU A 123 -2.94 8.40 -4.26
C GLU A 123 -3.85 7.90 -3.14
N LYS A 124 -3.99 6.57 -3.04
CA LYS A 124 -5.02 5.88 -2.26
C LYS A 124 -4.42 5.00 -1.17
N GLU A 125 -4.52 5.45 0.08
CA GLU A 125 -4.04 4.73 1.28
C GLU A 125 -4.48 3.25 1.35
N ALA A 126 -5.66 2.91 0.83
CA ALA A 126 -6.16 1.53 0.83
C ALA A 126 -5.24 0.56 0.06
N LEU A 127 -4.53 1.06 -0.97
CA LEU A 127 -3.61 0.29 -1.81
C LEU A 127 -2.20 0.21 -1.23
N ALA A 128 -1.89 0.99 -0.18
CA ALA A 128 -0.57 1.02 0.43
C ALA A 128 -0.07 -0.38 0.81
N GLY A 129 -0.92 -1.21 1.44
CA GLY A 129 -0.51 -2.54 1.86
C GLY A 129 -0.26 -3.54 0.72
N ILE A 130 -0.76 -3.30 -0.49
CA ILE A 130 -0.43 -4.12 -1.67
C ILE A 130 0.97 -3.74 -2.16
N LEU A 131 1.22 -2.44 -2.31
CA LEU A 131 2.49 -1.91 -2.81
C LEU A 131 3.62 -2.06 -1.79
N GLU A 132 3.31 -2.00 -0.49
CA GLU A 132 4.27 -2.13 0.62
C GLU A 132 5.03 -3.46 0.53
N ARG A 133 4.40 -4.52 0.03
CA ARG A 133 5.09 -5.81 -0.16
C ARG A 133 6.28 -5.65 -1.10
N VAL A 134 6.08 -5.02 -2.25
CA VAL A 134 7.10 -4.78 -3.27
C VAL A 134 8.12 -3.76 -2.76
N THR A 135 7.66 -2.62 -2.24
CA THR A 135 8.59 -1.56 -1.81
C THR A 135 9.43 -1.98 -0.61
N ARG A 136 8.91 -2.82 0.30
CA ARG A 136 9.72 -3.42 1.38
C ARG A 136 10.69 -4.48 0.91
N GLU A 137 10.42 -5.14 -0.20
CA GLU A 137 11.38 -6.05 -0.82
C GLU A 137 12.54 -5.25 -1.42
N TYR A 138 12.28 -4.18 -2.16
CA TYR A 138 13.37 -3.38 -2.76
C TYR A 138 13.90 -2.26 -1.88
N HIS A 139 13.43 -2.13 -0.64
CA HIS A 139 13.77 -1.02 0.28
C HIS A 139 13.54 0.37 -0.34
N VAL A 140 12.46 0.50 -1.10
CA VAL A 140 12.00 1.75 -1.70
C VAL A 140 10.99 2.41 -0.77
N LEU A 141 11.04 3.74 -0.66
CA LEU A 141 10.08 4.47 0.16
C LEU A 141 8.70 4.50 -0.52
N LEU A 142 7.64 4.20 0.25
CA LEU A 142 6.26 4.32 -0.19
C LEU A 142 5.54 5.43 0.57
N LEU A 143 5.13 6.47 -0.15
CA LEU A 143 4.28 7.54 0.36
C LEU A 143 2.83 7.28 -0.08
N ALA A 144 1.98 6.91 0.87
CA ALA A 144 0.55 6.72 0.63
C ALA A 144 -0.24 7.99 1.00
N ASN A 145 -0.90 8.57 0.01
CA ASN A 145 -1.68 9.79 0.16
C ASN A 145 -3.17 9.51 0.36
N LYS A 146 -3.92 10.59 0.60
CA LYS A 146 -5.39 10.66 0.59
C LYS A 146 -5.80 11.76 -0.40
N GLY A 147 -5.38 11.62 -1.66
CA GLY A 147 -5.41 12.70 -2.66
C GLY A 147 -4.10 13.48 -2.66
N TYR A 148 -4.16 14.82 -2.63
CA TYR A 148 -2.96 15.67 -2.69
C TYR A 148 -2.07 15.52 -1.44
N SER A 149 -0.78 15.34 -1.67
CA SER A 149 0.24 15.32 -0.60
C SER A 149 0.28 16.65 0.15
N SER A 150 0.47 16.63 1.47
CA SER A 150 0.66 17.87 2.24
C SER A 150 1.95 18.60 1.84
N ALA A 151 2.04 19.90 2.14
CA ALA A 151 3.26 20.71 1.94
C ALA A 151 4.48 20.04 2.60
N SER A 152 4.32 19.62 3.85
CA SER A 152 5.37 18.95 4.63
C SER A 152 5.80 17.62 4.01
N ALA A 153 4.85 16.81 3.54
CA ALA A 153 5.20 15.52 2.92
C ALA A 153 6.06 15.69 1.66
N ILE A 154 5.74 16.64 0.78
CA ILE A 154 6.56 16.91 -0.41
C ILE A 154 7.88 17.59 -0.05
N HIS A 155 7.91 18.44 0.98
CA HIS A 155 9.16 19.01 1.49
C HIS A 155 10.11 17.91 1.99
N ASP A 156 9.60 16.91 2.71
CA ASP A 156 10.42 15.79 3.19
C ASP A 156 10.95 14.93 2.03
N VAL A 157 10.14 14.73 0.98
CA VAL A 157 10.58 14.08 -0.27
C VAL A 157 11.69 14.88 -0.93
N ALA A 158 11.50 16.20 -1.10
CA ALA A 158 12.48 17.09 -1.70
C ALA A 158 13.83 17.02 -0.98
N GLY A 159 13.83 17.09 0.37
CA GLY A 159 15.07 17.04 1.14
C GLY A 159 15.81 15.70 1.04
N ARG A 160 15.09 14.57 0.89
CA ARG A 160 15.74 13.27 0.63
C ARG A 160 16.33 13.20 -0.78
N MET A 161 15.59 13.69 -1.77
CA MET A 161 16.05 13.68 -3.16
C MET A 161 17.23 14.63 -3.37
N GLU A 162 17.19 15.84 -2.82
CA GLU A 162 18.32 16.78 -2.83
C GLU A 162 19.58 16.13 -2.25
N TYR A 163 19.46 15.45 -1.11
CA TYR A 163 20.58 14.71 -0.52
C TYR A 163 21.14 13.62 -1.47
N GLU A 164 20.28 12.85 -2.13
CA GLU A 164 20.74 11.78 -3.04
C GLU A 164 21.30 12.36 -4.36
N GLU A 165 20.75 13.46 -4.87
CA GLU A 165 21.28 14.22 -6.02
C GLU A 165 22.68 14.78 -5.71
N GLU A 166 22.90 15.33 -4.51
CA GLU A 166 24.22 15.77 -4.04
C GLU A 166 25.23 14.60 -3.95
N ASN A 167 24.76 13.38 -3.73
CA ASN A 167 25.55 12.15 -3.77
C ASN A 167 25.67 11.55 -5.18
N GLY A 168 25.26 12.28 -6.21
CA GLY A 168 25.45 11.92 -7.62
C GLY A 168 24.38 10.99 -8.19
N LYS A 169 23.28 10.76 -7.47
CA LYS A 169 22.20 9.90 -7.95
C LYS A 169 21.20 10.66 -8.81
N THR A 170 20.59 9.94 -9.74
CA THR A 170 19.41 10.45 -10.48
C THR A 170 18.14 10.04 -9.75
N CYS A 171 17.34 11.03 -9.32
CA CYS A 171 16.13 10.80 -8.55
C CYS A 171 14.87 10.62 -9.42
N HIS A 172 14.02 9.67 -9.02
CA HIS A 172 12.77 9.31 -9.69
C HIS A 172 11.62 9.19 -8.69
N VAL A 173 10.43 9.63 -9.11
CA VAL A 173 9.16 9.43 -8.42
C VAL A 173 8.24 8.59 -9.30
N ILE A 174 7.87 7.41 -8.80
CA ILE A 174 6.87 6.55 -9.42
C ILE A 174 5.52 6.84 -8.79
N TYR A 175 4.59 7.41 -9.56
CA TYR A 175 3.24 7.74 -9.11
C TYR A 175 2.21 6.71 -9.58
N LEU A 176 1.37 6.25 -8.65
CA LEU A 176 0.19 5.44 -8.92
C LEU A 176 -1.07 6.16 -8.43
N GLY A 177 -2.01 6.44 -9.34
CA GLY A 177 -3.26 7.14 -9.01
C GLY A 177 -4.43 6.74 -9.89
N ASP A 178 -5.60 7.28 -9.55
CA ASP A 178 -6.83 7.02 -10.30
C ASP A 178 -6.75 7.69 -11.69
N HIS A 179 -7.40 7.11 -12.70
CA HIS A 179 -7.55 7.74 -14.00
C HIS A 179 -8.77 8.65 -13.96
N ASP A 180 -8.60 9.82 -13.34
CA ASP A 180 -9.60 10.87 -13.19
C ASP A 180 -8.95 12.28 -13.32
N PRO A 181 -9.72 13.38 -13.35
CA PRO A 181 -9.16 14.72 -13.54
C PRO A 181 -8.11 15.12 -12.49
N SER A 182 -8.24 14.66 -11.25
CA SER A 182 -7.31 14.99 -10.15
C SER A 182 -6.09 14.08 -10.18
N GLY A 183 -6.27 12.77 -10.41
CA GLY A 183 -5.18 11.81 -10.51
C GLY A 183 -4.25 12.09 -11.69
N MET A 184 -4.77 12.62 -12.81
CA MET A 184 -3.95 13.05 -13.96
C MET A 184 -3.17 14.34 -13.68
N ASP A 185 -3.72 15.26 -12.90
CA ASP A 185 -3.03 16.51 -12.51
C ASP A 185 -1.94 16.28 -11.45
N MET A 186 -1.97 15.15 -10.75
CA MET A 186 -1.07 14.90 -9.61
C MET A 186 0.41 14.86 -10.03
N VAL A 187 0.73 14.33 -11.21
CA VAL A 187 2.11 14.32 -11.74
C VAL A 187 2.65 15.74 -11.84
N ARG A 188 1.86 16.66 -12.42
CA ARG A 188 2.20 18.07 -12.51
C ARG A 188 2.30 18.73 -11.14
N ASP A 189 1.40 18.41 -10.19
CA ASP A 189 1.44 18.96 -8.83
C ASP A 189 2.71 18.54 -8.08
N ILE A 190 3.04 17.24 -8.12
CA ILE A 190 4.24 16.67 -7.49
C ILE A 190 5.48 17.34 -8.09
N ASP A 191 5.62 17.32 -9.41
CA ASP A 191 6.74 17.93 -10.12
C ASP A 191 6.88 19.43 -9.80
N SER A 192 5.80 20.22 -9.95
CA SER A 192 5.82 21.65 -9.68
C SER A 192 6.23 21.98 -8.25
N ARG A 193 5.84 21.16 -7.28
CA ARG A 193 6.11 21.41 -5.86
C ARG A 193 7.50 20.95 -5.46
N LEU A 194 7.99 19.84 -5.98
CA LEU A 194 9.39 19.43 -5.80
C LEU A 194 10.32 20.50 -6.38
N ASN A 195 10.02 21.00 -7.58
CA ASN A 195 10.75 22.11 -8.20
C ASN A 195 10.75 23.37 -7.35
N THR A 196 9.62 23.68 -6.68
CA THR A 196 9.53 24.82 -5.75
C THR A 196 10.46 24.66 -4.54
N PHE A 197 10.74 23.42 -4.13
CA PHE A 197 11.69 23.11 -3.05
C PHE A 197 13.13 22.90 -3.55
N GLY A 198 13.41 23.13 -4.84
CA GLY A 198 14.77 23.10 -5.39
C GLY A 198 15.22 21.75 -5.93
N CYS A 199 14.34 20.76 -6.02
CA CYS A 199 14.65 19.42 -6.55
C CYS A 199 13.82 19.15 -7.82
N SER A 200 14.41 18.48 -8.81
CA SER A 200 13.79 18.26 -10.13
C SER A 200 13.88 16.80 -10.57
N PRO A 201 13.30 15.86 -9.80
CA PRO A 201 13.36 14.45 -10.15
C PRO A 201 12.47 14.15 -11.36
N SER A 202 12.70 13.01 -12.01
CA SER A 202 11.74 12.49 -12.98
C SER A 202 10.47 12.04 -12.25
N VAL A 203 9.31 12.62 -12.60
CA VAL A 203 8.01 12.18 -12.05
C VAL A 203 7.23 11.47 -13.12
N GLU A 204 6.98 10.18 -12.92
CA GLU A 204 6.25 9.36 -13.87
C GLU A 204 4.97 8.77 -13.29
N ARG A 205 3.98 8.56 -14.14
CA ARG A 205 2.75 7.86 -13.79
C ARG A 205 2.83 6.43 -14.31
N LEU A 206 2.92 5.47 -13.39
CA LEU A 206 2.99 4.04 -13.73
C LEU A 206 1.60 3.43 -13.96
N ALA A 207 0.61 3.85 -13.17
CA ALA A 207 -0.77 3.40 -13.28
C ALA A 207 -1.72 4.48 -12.74
N LEU A 208 -2.98 4.55 -13.16
CA LEU A 208 -3.63 3.78 -14.22
C LEU A 208 -3.56 4.54 -15.56
N THR A 209 -3.13 3.89 -16.66
CA THR A 209 -3.09 4.48 -18.02
C THR A 209 -4.25 4.00 -18.90
N MET A 210 -4.54 4.68 -20.01
CA MET A 210 -5.58 4.24 -20.96
C MET A 210 -5.27 2.87 -21.57
N ASP A 211 -4.02 2.60 -21.93
CA ASP A 211 -3.62 1.29 -22.46
C ASP A 211 -3.89 0.16 -21.44
N GLN A 212 -3.63 0.41 -20.15
CA GLN A 212 -3.95 -0.52 -19.07
C GLN A 212 -5.47 -0.67 -18.89
N ILE A 213 -6.25 0.40 -19.05
CA ILE A 213 -7.72 0.35 -19.00
C ILE A 213 -8.26 -0.51 -20.15
N GLU A 214 -7.76 -0.33 -21.36
CA GLU A 214 -8.16 -1.12 -22.52
C GLU A 214 -7.77 -2.60 -22.37
N GLN A 215 -6.57 -2.86 -21.83
CA GLN A 215 -6.05 -4.20 -21.62
C GLN A 215 -6.81 -4.97 -20.52
N TYR A 216 -7.03 -4.34 -19.37
CA TYR A 216 -7.56 -5.02 -18.18
C TYR A 216 -9.08 -4.81 -17.99
N ASN A 217 -9.69 -3.92 -18.76
CA ASN A 217 -11.11 -3.60 -18.76
C ASN A 217 -11.72 -3.41 -17.36
N PRO A 218 -11.10 -2.57 -16.48
CA PRO A 218 -11.68 -2.29 -15.16
C PRO A 218 -13.02 -1.56 -15.29
N PRO A 219 -13.96 -1.75 -14.34
CA PRO A 219 -15.26 -1.09 -14.37
C PRO A 219 -15.12 0.45 -14.39
N PRO A 220 -15.75 1.15 -15.36
CA PRO A 220 -15.72 2.61 -15.41
C PRO A 220 -16.67 3.20 -14.37
N ASN A 221 -16.32 4.40 -13.91
CA ASN A 221 -17.17 5.29 -13.13
C ASN A 221 -17.53 6.55 -13.94
N PRO A 222 -18.63 7.24 -13.64
CA PRO A 222 -18.88 8.57 -14.18
C PRO A 222 -17.80 9.54 -13.70
N ALA A 223 -17.23 10.33 -14.60
CA ALA A 223 -16.25 11.35 -14.23
C ALA A 223 -16.87 12.38 -13.26
N LYS A 224 -16.10 12.79 -12.24
CA LYS A 224 -16.55 13.77 -11.22
C LYS A 224 -16.84 15.12 -11.87
N SER A 225 -18.12 15.45 -12.05
CA SER A 225 -18.59 16.67 -12.72
C SER A 225 -18.32 17.98 -11.96
N THR A 226 -17.95 17.89 -10.68
CA THR A 226 -17.66 19.04 -9.82
C THR A 226 -16.18 19.42 -9.79
N ASP A 227 -15.29 18.63 -10.39
CA ASP A 227 -13.87 18.96 -10.46
C ASP A 227 -13.67 20.09 -11.49
N PRO A 228 -12.99 21.21 -11.14
CA PRO A 228 -12.73 22.30 -12.09
C PRO A 228 -11.92 21.85 -13.33
N ARG A 229 -11.21 20.72 -13.24
CA ARG A 229 -10.42 20.12 -14.33
C ARG A 229 -11.24 19.14 -15.18
N SER A 230 -12.46 18.81 -14.77
CA SER A 230 -13.34 17.84 -15.45
C SER A 230 -13.60 18.16 -16.91
N ARG A 231 -13.67 19.44 -17.30
CA ARG A 231 -13.91 19.85 -18.70
C ARG A 231 -12.80 19.37 -19.63
N LYS A 232 -11.54 19.73 -19.34
CA LYS A 232 -10.37 19.33 -20.14
C LYS A 232 -10.24 17.80 -20.19
N TYR A 233 -10.42 17.15 -19.05
CA TYR A 233 -10.39 15.70 -18.96
C TYR A 233 -11.49 15.05 -19.83
N SER A 234 -12.71 15.60 -19.82
CA SER A 234 -13.83 15.04 -20.60
C SER A 234 -13.69 15.23 -22.10
N GLU A 235 -13.00 16.29 -22.53
CA GLU A 235 -12.63 16.53 -23.93
C GLU A 235 -11.61 15.49 -24.43
N GLU A 236 -10.72 15.02 -23.56
CA GLU A 236 -9.63 14.10 -23.90
C GLU A 236 -10.00 12.62 -23.73
N PHE A 237 -10.68 12.26 -22.64
CA PHE A 237 -10.97 10.87 -22.26
C PHE A 237 -12.47 10.55 -22.14
N GLY A 238 -13.34 11.53 -22.43
CA GLY A 238 -14.79 11.37 -22.30
C GLY A 238 -15.30 11.46 -20.85
N GLY A 239 -16.57 11.13 -20.66
CA GLY A 239 -17.26 11.27 -19.36
C GLY A 239 -17.00 10.17 -18.35
N GLN A 240 -15.94 9.36 -18.52
CA GLN A 240 -15.63 8.19 -17.69
C GLN A 240 -14.30 8.34 -16.96
N SER A 241 -14.23 7.79 -15.75
CA SER A 241 -13.03 7.71 -14.92
C SER A 241 -12.86 6.30 -14.38
N TRP A 242 -11.64 5.94 -14.00
CA TRP A 242 -11.33 4.61 -13.50
C TRP A 242 -10.53 4.70 -12.21
N GLU A 243 -10.86 3.84 -11.27
CA GLU A 243 -10.19 3.80 -9.97
C GLU A 243 -9.05 2.77 -10.03
N LEU A 244 -7.92 3.10 -9.42
CA LEU A 244 -6.75 2.24 -9.37
C LEU A 244 -7.03 0.92 -8.61
N ASP A 245 -7.94 0.94 -7.64
CA ASP A 245 -8.34 -0.25 -6.87
C ASP A 245 -9.21 -1.24 -7.66
N ALA A 246 -9.58 -0.89 -8.89
CA ALA A 246 -10.25 -1.80 -9.81
C ALA A 246 -9.28 -2.79 -10.49
N LEU A 247 -7.97 -2.50 -10.51
CA LEU A 247 -6.97 -3.43 -11.00
C LEU A 247 -6.72 -4.57 -10.00
N ASN A 248 -6.39 -5.76 -10.54
CA ASN A 248 -5.95 -6.87 -9.71
C ASN A 248 -4.67 -6.46 -8.94
N PRO A 249 -4.61 -6.66 -7.61
CA PRO A 249 -3.41 -6.41 -6.80
C PRO A 249 -2.12 -6.99 -7.39
N GLU A 250 -2.18 -8.19 -7.99
CA GLU A 250 -1.00 -8.83 -8.62
C GLU A 250 -0.45 -7.99 -9.76
N ILE A 251 -1.33 -7.45 -10.63
CA ILE A 251 -0.93 -6.59 -11.74
C ILE A 251 -0.22 -5.33 -11.22
N LEU A 252 -0.75 -4.71 -10.15
CA LEU A 252 -0.13 -3.53 -9.55
C LEU A 252 1.25 -3.85 -8.95
N SER A 253 1.38 -5.00 -8.30
CA SER A 253 2.67 -5.46 -7.77
C SER A 253 3.67 -5.71 -8.89
N ASP A 254 3.29 -6.44 -9.94
CA ASP A 254 4.18 -6.78 -11.06
C ASP A 254 4.64 -5.53 -11.83
N LEU A 255 3.72 -4.57 -12.07
CA LEU A 255 4.05 -3.30 -12.70
C LEU A 255 5.07 -2.51 -11.88
N LEU A 256 4.85 -2.42 -10.56
CA LEU A 256 5.73 -1.67 -9.67
C LEU A 256 7.10 -2.35 -9.55
N GLU A 257 7.11 -3.67 -9.37
CA GLU A 257 8.34 -4.45 -9.28
C GLU A 257 9.18 -4.30 -10.55
N SER A 258 8.58 -4.49 -11.72
CA SER A 258 9.26 -4.34 -13.01
C SER A 258 9.87 -2.95 -13.14
N ARG A 259 9.12 -1.91 -12.77
CA ARG A 259 9.60 -0.54 -12.89
C ARG A 259 10.72 -0.21 -11.90
N ILE A 260 10.66 -0.70 -10.67
CA ILE A 260 11.77 -0.53 -9.71
C ILE A 260 13.04 -1.21 -10.24
N GLN A 261 12.90 -2.42 -10.80
CA GLN A 261 14.04 -3.17 -11.36
C GLN A 261 14.69 -2.47 -12.56
N GLU A 262 13.96 -1.65 -13.34
CA GLU A 262 14.55 -0.84 -14.41
C GLU A 262 15.57 0.19 -13.89
N TYR A 263 15.44 0.62 -12.62
CA TYR A 263 16.35 1.57 -11.98
C TYR A 263 17.39 0.88 -11.07
N LEU A 264 17.41 -0.44 -11.01
CA LEU A 264 18.20 -1.20 -10.06
C LEU A 264 19.21 -2.09 -10.79
N ASP A 265 20.50 -1.91 -10.49
CA ASP A 265 21.49 -2.92 -10.78
C ASP A 265 21.29 -4.09 -9.81
N VAL A 266 20.70 -5.17 -10.35
CA VAL A 266 20.38 -6.38 -9.60
C VAL A 266 21.64 -7.09 -9.07
N GLY A 267 22.78 -6.96 -9.74
CA GLY A 267 24.05 -7.51 -9.28
C GLY A 267 24.51 -6.81 -8.00
N MET A 268 24.59 -5.49 -8.03
CA MET A 268 24.95 -4.68 -6.86
C MET A 268 23.96 -4.85 -5.71
N TYR A 269 22.67 -4.96 -6.02
CA TYR A 269 21.62 -5.24 -5.04
C TYR A 269 21.85 -6.59 -4.33
N ASN A 270 22.13 -7.65 -5.09
CA ASN A 270 22.41 -8.97 -4.53
C ASN A 270 23.71 -8.99 -3.71
N ASP A 271 24.75 -8.29 -4.16
CA ASP A 271 26.00 -8.15 -3.40
C ASP A 271 25.74 -7.51 -2.02
N VAL A 272 24.87 -6.50 -1.94
CA VAL A 272 24.48 -5.89 -0.67
C VAL A 272 23.71 -6.87 0.23
N ILE A 273 22.83 -7.70 -0.33
CA ILE A 273 22.12 -8.73 0.42
C ILE A 273 23.10 -9.76 1.00
N GLU A 274 24.05 -10.24 0.18
CA GLU A 274 25.07 -11.19 0.64
C GLU A 274 25.93 -10.61 1.77
N GLN A 275 26.30 -9.33 1.65
CA GLN A 275 27.01 -8.62 2.71
C GLN A 275 26.16 -8.47 3.98
N GLU A 276 24.88 -8.12 3.86
CA GLU A 276 23.95 -8.03 4.99
C GLU A 276 23.86 -9.36 5.75
N ASP A 277 23.74 -10.48 5.04
CA ASP A 277 23.65 -11.81 5.65
C ASP A 277 24.97 -12.25 6.30
N ALA A 278 26.11 -11.93 5.69
CA ALA A 278 27.42 -12.14 6.32
C ALA A 278 27.58 -11.32 7.61
N GLU A 279 27.13 -10.07 7.62
CA GLU A 279 27.15 -9.18 8.78
C GLU A 279 26.20 -9.66 9.89
N LYS A 280 24.98 -10.11 9.55
CA LYS A 280 24.06 -10.75 10.50
C LYS A 280 24.69 -11.99 11.14
N GLY A 281 25.30 -12.87 10.35
CA GLY A 281 25.99 -14.06 10.88
C GLY A 281 27.15 -13.72 11.82
N ARG A 282 27.82 -12.57 11.62
CA ARG A 282 28.82 -12.04 12.57
C ARG A 282 28.16 -11.51 13.84
N LEU A 283 27.08 -10.74 13.72
CA LEU A 283 26.35 -10.18 14.84
C LEU A 283 25.72 -11.29 15.72
N GLU A 284 25.20 -12.36 15.13
CA GLU A 284 24.67 -13.52 15.86
C GLU A 284 25.73 -14.21 16.73
N LYS A 285 26.96 -14.35 16.23
CA LYS A 285 28.08 -14.91 17.00
C LYS A 285 28.46 -14.02 18.19
N VAL A 286 28.31 -12.70 18.06
CA VAL A 286 28.52 -11.76 19.16
C VAL A 286 27.36 -11.85 20.16
N ALA A 287 26.12 -11.91 19.66
CA ALA A 287 24.91 -12.04 20.46
C ALA A 287 24.89 -13.31 21.33
N GLY A 288 25.36 -14.43 20.80
CA GLY A 288 25.46 -15.70 21.55
C GLY A 288 26.49 -15.69 22.68
N ARG A 289 27.29 -14.63 22.81
CA ARG A 289 28.27 -14.45 23.90
C ARG A 289 27.76 -13.52 25.01
N ILE A 290 26.58 -12.93 24.85
CA ILE A 290 25.90 -12.02 25.80
C ILE A 290 24.78 -12.78 26.49
#